data_AF-A0A7W8EBP5-F1
#
_entry.id   AF-A0A7W8EBP5-F1
#
_cell.length_a   1.000
_cell.length_b   1.000
_cell.length_c   1.000
_cell.angle_alpha   90.00
_cell.angle_beta   90.00
_cell.angle_gamma   90.00
#
_symmetry.space_group_name_H-M   'P 1'
#
loop_
_entity.id
_entity.type
_entity.pdbx_description
1 polymer ?
#
loop_
_entity_poly.entity_id
_entity_poly.type
_entity_poly.pdbx_seq_one_letter_code
_entity_poly.pdbx_strand_id
1 'polypeptide(L)' 'MVDRALIARRINNGQSELWFGGNAEQRLVLATNNIVYSIRMHCTTGESEAFHAAFATGEAAVPPAVVSELAAEFGL' A
#
# COMPACT_ATOMS: atom_id res chain seq x y z
N MET A 1 17.58 11.52 -2.61
CA MET A 1 16.14 11.34 -2.35
C MET A 1 16.01 10.06 -1.56
N VAL A 2 15.38 10.10 -0.38
CA VAL A 2 15.07 8.85 0.33
C VAL A 2 14.01 8.15 -0.48
N ASP A 3 14.33 6.97 -1.02
CA ASP A 3 13.37 6.13 -1.74
C ASP A 3 12.22 5.84 -0.78
N ARG A 4 11.09 6.45 -1.10
CA ARG A 4 9.95 6.50 -0.25
C ARG A 4 9.13 5.24 -0.55
N ALA A 5 9.29 4.17 0.24
CA ALA A 5 8.58 2.91 0.01
C ALA A 5 7.40 2.79 0.99
N LEU A 6 6.19 2.61 0.47
CA LEU A 6 5.02 2.23 1.29
C LEU A 6 4.84 0.72 1.26
N ILE A 7 4.62 0.12 2.42
CA ILE A 7 4.29 -1.30 2.57
C ILE A 7 2.85 -1.40 3.06
N ALA A 8 2.06 -2.19 2.34
CA ALA A 8 0.71 -2.56 2.73
C ALA A 8 0.75 -3.98 3.30
N ARG A 9 0.30 -4.16 4.54
CA ARG A 9 0.09 -5.44 5.18
C ARG A 9 -1.39 -5.74 5.31
N ARG A 10 -1.78 -6.92 4.87
CA ARG A 10 -3.13 -7.43 5.11
C ARG A 10 -3.26 -7.80 6.58
N ILE A 11 -4.29 -7.25 7.22
CA ILE A 11 -4.76 -7.71 8.53
C ILE A 11 -6.19 -8.25 8.38
N ASN A 12 -6.74 -8.85 9.43
CA ASN A 12 -8.06 -9.46 9.36
C ASN A 12 -9.19 -8.42 9.27
N ASN A 13 -10.41 -8.87 8.95
CA ASN A 13 -11.65 -8.07 8.96
C ASN A 13 -11.71 -6.92 7.92
N GLY A 14 -11.09 -7.09 6.75
CA GLY A 14 -11.16 -6.10 5.66
C GLY A 14 -10.36 -4.83 5.94
N GLN A 15 -9.44 -4.89 6.90
CA GLN A 15 -8.52 -3.82 7.23
C GLN A 15 -7.10 -4.16 6.75
N SER A 16 -6.26 -3.14 6.66
CA SER A 16 -4.87 -3.25 6.24
C SER A 16 -4.02 -2.22 6.97
N GLU A 17 -2.82 -2.62 7.34
CA GLU A 17 -1.82 -1.71 7.87
C GLU A 17 -1.02 -1.14 6.71
N LEU A 18 -0.82 0.18 6.69
CA LEU A 18 0.02 0.88 5.74
C LEU A 18 1.11 1.61 6.52
N TRP A 19 2.38 1.40 6.15
CA TRP A 19 3.50 2.09 6.79
C TRP A 19 4.64 2.39 5.82
N PHE A 20 5.52 3.28 6.26
CA PHE A 20 6.61 3.84 5.48
C PHE A 20 7.96 3.17 5.76
N GLY A 21 8.51 2.44 4.79
CA GLY A 21 9.77 1.70 4.93
C GLY A 21 9.78 0.82 6.18
N GLY A 22 10.93 0.29 6.59
CA GLY A 22 11.03 -0.53 7.81
C GLY A 22 10.74 0.19 9.13
N ASN A 23 10.24 1.42 9.11
CA ASN A 23 10.04 2.25 10.30
C ASN A 23 8.59 2.13 10.81
N ALA A 24 8.41 1.39 11.89
CA ALA A 24 7.12 1.10 12.50
C ALA A 24 6.40 2.31 13.14
N GLU A 25 7.05 3.47 13.23
CA GLU A 25 6.50 4.66 13.89
C GLU A 25 5.42 5.39 13.06
N GLN A 26 5.41 5.21 11.73
CA GLN A 26 4.40 5.77 10.84
C GLN A 26 3.53 4.65 10.27
N ARG A 27 2.58 4.16 11.08
CA ARG A 27 1.62 3.12 10.70
C ARG A 27 0.19 3.64 10.78
N LEU A 28 -0.62 3.27 9.80
CA LEU A 28 -2.06 3.54 9.79
C LEU A 28 -2.82 2.24 9.51
N VAL A 29 -3.95 2.07 10.20
CA VAL A 29 -4.91 1.00 9.89
C VAL A 29 -6.05 1.62 9.09
N LEU A 30 -6.25 1.13 7.88
CA LEU A 30 -7.25 1.63 6.94
C LEU A 30 -8.02 0.45 6.33
N ALA A 31 -9.16 0.76 5.70
CA ALA A 31 -9.90 -0.24 4.94
C ALA A 31 -9.03 -0.74 3.78
N THR A 32 -8.99 -2.05 3.55
CA THR A 32 -8.21 -2.66 2.46
C THR A 32 -8.49 -2.01 1.10
N ASN A 33 -9.76 -1.65 0.87
CA ASN A 33 -10.21 -1.05 -0.38
C ASN A 33 -9.58 0.32 -0.65
N ASN A 34 -9.20 1.07 0.40
CA ASN A 34 -8.57 2.38 0.24
C ASN A 34 -7.17 2.26 -0.42
N ILE A 35 -6.48 1.14 -0.22
CA ILE A 35 -5.19 0.87 -0.88
C ILE A 35 -5.44 0.26 -2.26
N VAL A 36 -6.25 -0.80 -2.30
CA VAL A 36 -6.50 -1.61 -3.50
C VAL A 36 -7.13 -0.79 -4.63
N TYR A 37 -8.00 0.16 -4.30
CA TYR A 37 -8.64 1.02 -5.30
C TYR A 37 -7.61 1.88 -6.03
N SER A 38 -6.73 2.56 -5.29
CA SER A 38 -5.70 3.42 -5.90
C SER A 38 -4.75 2.60 -6.78
N ILE A 39 -4.37 1.38 -6.36
CA ILE A 39 -3.57 0.48 -7.21
C ILE A 39 -4.28 0.19 -8.54
N ARG A 40 -5.57 -0.14 -8.49
CA ARG A 40 -6.33 -0.50 -9.71
C ARG A 40 -6.54 0.69 -10.65
N MET A 41 -6.67 1.88 -10.09
CA MET A 41 -6.97 3.09 -10.86
C MET A 41 -5.74 3.69 -11.53
N HIS A 42 -4.57 3.58 -10.89
CA HIS A 42 -3.39 4.36 -11.27
C HIS A 42 -2.18 3.51 -11.68
N CYS A 43 -2.21 2.20 -11.45
CA CYS A 43 -1.16 1.29 -11.90
C CYS A 43 -1.58 0.53 -13.15
N THR A 44 -0.59 0.00 -13.88
CA THR A 44 -0.84 -0.93 -14.98
C THR A 44 -1.48 -2.23 -14.47
N THR A 45 -2.15 -2.97 -15.35
CA THR A 45 -2.73 -4.28 -15.01
C THR A 45 -1.69 -5.22 -14.39
N GLY A 46 -0.48 -5.28 -14.96
CA GLY A 46 0.60 -6.14 -14.44
C GLY A 46 1.09 -5.74 -13.05
N GLU A 47 1.24 -4.44 -12.78
CA GLU A 47 1.60 -3.95 -11.43
C GLU A 47 0.49 -4.23 -10.41
N SER A 48 -0.77 -4.04 -10.82
CA SER A 48 -1.92 -4.34 -9.99
C SER A 48 -2.00 -5.83 -9.65
N GLU A 49 -1.87 -6.72 -10.63
CA GLU A 49 -1.84 -8.17 -10.42
C GLU A 49 -0.69 -8.61 -9.50
N ALA A 50 0.51 -8.08 -9.73
CA ALA A 50 1.68 -8.36 -8.89
C ALA A 50 1.47 -7.90 -7.45
N PHE A 51 0.93 -6.69 -7.25
CA PHE A 51 0.57 -6.19 -5.93
C PHE A 51 -0.46 -7.09 -5.25
N HIS A 52 -1.56 -7.45 -5.93
CA HIS A 52 -2.61 -8.28 -5.34
C HIS A 52 -2.10 -9.67 -4.96
N ALA A 53 -1.22 -10.27 -5.78
CA ALA A 53 -0.61 -11.56 -5.49
C ALA A 53 0.26 -11.51 -4.23
N ALA A 54 1.14 -10.51 -4.11
CA ALA A 54 1.96 -10.31 -2.90
C ALA A 54 1.10 -9.95 -1.69
N PHE A 55 0.11 -9.09 -1.87
CA PHE A 55 -0.75 -8.64 -0.79
C PHE A 55 -1.65 -9.76 -0.24
N ALA A 56 -1.99 -10.74 -1.08
CA ALA A 56 -2.69 -11.94 -0.66
C ALA A 56 -1.86 -12.86 0.24
N THR A 57 -0.52 -12.84 0.14
CA THR A 57 0.38 -13.66 0.97
C THR A 57 0.77 -13.00 2.28
N GLY A 58 0.52 -11.70 2.44
CA GLY A 58 0.56 -11.00 3.72
C GLY A 58 0.98 -9.55 3.62
N GLU A 59 2.05 -9.27 2.88
CA GLU A 59 2.63 -7.93 2.75
C GLU A 59 3.00 -7.66 1.29
N ALA A 60 2.78 -6.43 0.84
CA ALA A 60 3.16 -5.98 -0.50
C ALA A 60 3.73 -4.57 -0.47
N ALA A 61 4.75 -4.35 -1.28
CA ALA A 61 5.21 -3.01 -1.60
C ALA A 61 4.17 -2.32 -2.49
N VAL A 62 3.78 -1.12 -2.10
CA VAL A 62 2.90 -0.26 -2.90
C VAL A 62 3.68 0.22 -4.12
N PRO A 63 3.13 0.10 -5.34
CA PRO A 63 3.76 0.58 -6.56
C PRO A 63 4.11 2.08 -6.49
N PRO A 64 5.31 2.48 -6.94
CA PRO A 64 5.77 3.87 -6.87
C PRO A 64 4.81 4.90 -7.47
N ALA A 65 4.04 4.49 -8.50
CA ALA A 65 3.05 5.33 -9.18
C ALA A 65 2.00 5.94 -8.24
N VAL A 66 1.65 5.27 -7.15
CA VAL A 66 0.62 5.71 -6.20
C VAL A 66 1.18 6.07 -4.82
N VAL A 67 2.48 5.87 -4.59
CA VAL A 67 3.06 6.07 -3.25
C VAL A 67 2.86 7.50 -2.75
N SER A 68 3.17 8.49 -3.58
CA SER A 68 3.04 9.90 -3.21
C SER A 68 1.59 10.30 -2.95
N GLU A 69 0.65 9.70 -3.69
CA GLU A 69 -0.78 9.96 -3.54
C GLU A 69 -1.30 9.36 -2.23
N LEU A 70 -1.04 8.07 -1.99
CA LEU A 70 -1.48 7.41 -0.75
C LEU A 70 -0.82 8.01 0.49
N ALA A 71 0.44 8.41 0.40
CA ALA A 71 1.12 9.10 1.48
C ALA A 71 0.46 10.44 1.79
N ALA A 72 0.12 11.23 0.76
CA ALA A 72 -0.58 12.50 0.94
C ALA A 72 -2.02 12.32 1.47
N GLU A 73 -2.75 11.34 0.95
CA GLU A 73 -4.14 11.05 1.32
C GLU A 73 -4.26 10.62 2.78
N PHE A 74 -3.34 9.78 3.25
CA PHE A 74 -3.38 9.25 4.62
C PHE A 74 -2.46 9.96 5.61
N GLY A 75 -1.71 10.98 5.17
CA GLY A 75 -0.83 11.76 6.04
C GLY A 75 0.39 10.99 6.53
N LEU A 76 1.00 10.18 5.67
CA LEU A 76 2.24 9.42 5.92
C LEU A 76 3.50 10.17 5.44
#